data_AF-A0A6G6S2J7-F1
#
_entry.id   AF-A0A6G6S2J7-F1
#
_cell.length_a   1.000
_cell.length_b   1.000
_cell.length_c   1.000
_cell.angle_alpha   90.00
_cell.angle_beta   90.00
_cell.angle_gamma   90.00
#
_symmetry.space_group_name_H-M   'P 1'
#
loop_
_entity.id
_entity.type
_entity.pdbx_description
1 polymer ?
#
loop_
_entity_poly.entity_id
_entity_poly.type
_entity_poly.pdbx_seq_one_letter_code
_entity_poly.pdbx_strand_id
1 'polypeptide(L)'
;MPLPNRLKPIKRSKAKLNELIDLLRKITNKIDNGATEDDPDIKTMMKNWNTQVVTPCEFSDFRDYNSWTSAKEFTKMAFNQVKYLDDLTYEELINIIDFICLAEGSESEHSYAMKLLKANFKSFSSDLIYWPDEYFNIEEVDDLSSEEIAAYLMKGSNRKLSNAPEFRLKYSIPKDINN
;
A
#
# COMPACT_ATOMS: atom_id res chain seq x y z
N MET A 1 2.76 15.78 5.88
CA MET A 1 3.83 16.21 4.92
C MET A 1 3.74 15.39 3.65
N PRO A 2 3.96 15.95 2.45
CA PRO A 2 3.91 15.18 1.21
C PRO A 2 5.11 14.22 1.10
N LEU A 3 4.92 13.07 0.44
CA LEU A 3 6.02 12.15 0.13
C LEU A 3 7.14 12.88 -0.65
N PRO A 4 8.42 12.60 -0.38
CA PRO A 4 9.54 13.07 -1.19
C PRO A 4 9.38 12.69 -2.66
N ASN A 5 9.85 13.52 -3.59
CA ASN A 5 9.56 13.34 -5.02
C ASN A 5 9.98 11.97 -5.58
N ARG A 6 11.11 11.41 -5.12
CA ARG A 6 11.55 10.08 -5.56
C ARG A 6 10.71 8.93 -4.99
N LEU A 7 9.97 9.20 -3.92
CA LEU A 7 9.07 8.28 -3.23
C LEU A 7 7.60 8.50 -3.63
N LYS A 8 7.32 9.26 -4.68
CA LYS A 8 5.96 9.39 -5.21
C LYS A 8 5.69 8.29 -6.23
N PRO A 9 4.42 7.83 -6.34
CA PRO A 9 4.02 6.96 -7.44
C PRO A 9 4.38 7.56 -8.80
N ILE A 10 4.78 6.70 -9.74
CA ILE A 10 5.03 7.13 -11.12
C ILE A 10 3.74 7.68 -11.72
N LYS A 11 3.78 8.94 -12.17
CA LYS A 11 2.64 9.56 -12.85
C LYS A 11 2.39 8.89 -14.20
N ARG A 12 1.19 8.36 -14.39
CA ARG A 12 0.70 7.90 -15.70
C ARG A 12 0.00 9.04 -16.44
N SER A 13 -0.06 8.95 -17.77
CA SER A 13 -0.79 9.94 -18.57
C SER A 13 -2.28 9.88 -18.24
N LYS A 14 -2.94 11.05 -18.22
CA LYS A 14 -4.40 11.12 -17.97
C LYS A 14 -5.19 10.30 -18.99
N ALA A 15 -4.74 10.30 -20.25
CA ALA A 15 -5.36 9.50 -21.30
C ALA A 15 -5.34 8.00 -20.97
N LYS A 16 -4.18 7.47 -20.54
CA LYS A 16 -4.06 6.05 -20.20
C LYS A 16 -4.89 5.68 -18.96
N LEU A 17 -4.91 6.55 -17.97
CA LEU A 17 -5.72 6.34 -16.77
C LEU A 17 -7.22 6.28 -17.13
N ASN A 18 -7.71 7.22 -17.95
CA ASN A 18 -9.11 7.24 -18.35
C ASN A 18 -9.50 6.02 -19.20
N GLU A 19 -8.62 5.59 -20.12
CA GLU A 19 -8.83 4.39 -20.94
C GLU A 19 -9.07 3.14 -20.07
N LEU A 20 -8.25 2.94 -19.03
CA LEU A 20 -8.36 1.80 -18.14
C LEU A 20 -9.53 1.92 -17.15
N ILE A 21 -9.88 3.13 -16.72
CA ILE A 21 -11.09 3.37 -15.92
C ILE A 21 -12.33 3.02 -16.74
N ASP A 22 -12.37 3.39 -18.02
CA ASP A 22 -13.50 3.09 -18.89
C ASP A 22 -13.59 1.58 -19.19
N LEU A 23 -12.46 0.90 -19.38
CA LEU A 23 -12.44 -0.56 -19.51
C LEU A 23 -12.90 -1.25 -18.23
N LEU A 24 -12.42 -0.81 -17.07
CA LEU A 24 -12.85 -1.31 -15.75
C LEU A 24 -14.37 -1.19 -15.59
N ARG A 25 -14.95 -0.03 -15.89
CA ARG A 25 -16.42 0.17 -15.81
C ARG A 25 -17.19 -0.75 -16.75
N LYS A 26 -16.67 -1.02 -17.95
CA LYS A 26 -17.31 -1.98 -18.87
C LYS A 26 -17.25 -3.41 -18.34
N ILE A 27 -16.15 -3.80 -17.69
CA ILE A 27 -16.03 -5.10 -17.02
C ILE A 27 -17.08 -5.18 -15.90
N THR A 28 -17.11 -4.20 -14.99
CA THR A 28 -18.06 -4.16 -13.86
C THR A 28 -19.50 -4.20 -14.35
N ASN A 29 -19.87 -3.38 -15.34
CA ASN A 29 -21.23 -3.39 -15.88
C ASN A 29 -21.62 -4.77 -16.44
N LYS A 30 -20.72 -5.50 -17.09
CA LYS A 30 -21.02 -6.86 -17.57
C LYS A 30 -21.23 -7.83 -16.40
N ILE A 31 -20.39 -7.75 -15.36
CA ILE A 31 -20.54 -8.56 -14.14
C ILE A 31 -21.87 -8.26 -13.43
N ASP A 32 -22.23 -6.99 -13.28
CA ASP A 32 -23.50 -6.55 -12.68
C ASP A 32 -24.72 -7.05 -13.46
N ASN A 33 -24.56 -7.31 -14.76
CA ASN A 33 -25.58 -7.89 -15.63
C ASN A 33 -25.52 -9.43 -15.72
N GLY A 34 -24.78 -10.09 -14.81
CA GLY A 34 -24.78 -11.54 -14.64
C GLY A 34 -23.64 -12.29 -15.33
N ALA A 35 -22.66 -11.59 -15.92
CA ALA A 35 -21.46 -12.26 -16.44
C ALA A 35 -20.65 -12.85 -15.28
N THR A 36 -20.25 -14.12 -15.42
CA THR A 36 -19.45 -14.83 -14.43
C THR A 36 -17.97 -14.80 -14.80
N GLU A 37 -17.12 -15.29 -13.90
CA GLU A 37 -15.68 -15.43 -14.15
C GLU A 37 -15.38 -16.25 -15.40
N ASP A 38 -16.26 -17.18 -15.77
CA ASP A 38 -16.11 -18.05 -16.94
C ASP A 38 -16.54 -17.45 -18.28
N ASP A 39 -17.15 -16.26 -18.27
CA ASP A 39 -17.53 -15.55 -19.48
C ASP A 39 -16.28 -15.21 -20.33
N PRO A 40 -16.19 -15.71 -21.59
CA PRO A 40 -15.03 -15.49 -22.45
C PRO A 40 -14.75 -14.01 -22.76
N ASP A 41 -15.78 -13.18 -22.85
CA ASP A 41 -15.63 -11.74 -23.07
C ASP A 41 -15.01 -11.08 -21.84
N ILE A 42 -15.51 -11.40 -20.65
CA ILE A 42 -14.96 -10.87 -19.39
C ILE A 42 -13.50 -11.29 -19.21
N LYS A 43 -13.18 -12.57 -19.42
CA LYS A 43 -11.79 -13.05 -19.36
C LYS A 43 -10.87 -12.26 -20.30
N THR A 44 -11.33 -12.00 -21.51
CA THR A 44 -10.58 -11.23 -22.50
C THR A 44 -10.39 -9.78 -22.05
N MET A 45 -11.44 -9.13 -21.56
CA MET A 45 -11.39 -7.75 -21.09
C MET A 45 -10.50 -7.58 -19.84
N MET A 46 -10.63 -8.47 -18.86
CA MET A 46 -9.78 -8.49 -17.66
C MET A 46 -8.32 -8.73 -18.01
N LYS A 47 -8.03 -9.70 -18.90
CA LYS A 47 -6.67 -9.91 -19.40
C LYS A 47 -6.13 -8.65 -20.07
N ASN A 48 -6.93 -8.01 -20.92
CA ASN A 48 -6.53 -6.81 -21.61
C ASN A 48 -6.25 -5.66 -20.63
N TRP A 49 -7.05 -5.52 -19.56
CA TRP A 49 -6.81 -4.57 -18.48
C TRP A 49 -5.52 -4.89 -17.71
N ASN A 50 -5.36 -6.15 -17.27
CA ASN A 50 -4.24 -6.63 -16.45
C ASN A 50 -2.88 -6.50 -17.16
N THR A 51 -2.82 -6.68 -18.48
CA THR A 51 -1.57 -6.52 -19.25
C THR A 51 -1.02 -5.09 -19.26
N GLN A 52 -1.82 -4.10 -18.83
CA GLN A 52 -1.45 -2.68 -18.89
C GLN A 52 -1.08 -2.10 -17.53
N VAL A 53 -1.26 -2.86 -16.45
CA VAL A 53 -1.00 -2.43 -15.07
C VAL A 53 0.20 -3.19 -14.48
N VAL A 54 0.67 -2.75 -13.32
CA VAL A 54 1.82 -3.36 -12.64
C VAL A 54 1.36 -4.51 -11.74
N THR A 55 0.23 -4.34 -11.08
CA THR A 55 -0.40 -5.37 -10.24
C THR A 55 -1.68 -5.84 -10.91
N PRO A 56 -1.68 -7.05 -11.51
CA PRO A 56 -2.90 -7.68 -12.02
C PRO A 56 -3.92 -7.89 -10.91
N CYS A 57 -5.19 -7.84 -11.28
CA CYS A 57 -6.35 -8.06 -10.42
C CYS A 57 -7.08 -9.34 -10.82
N GLU A 58 -7.72 -9.97 -9.85
CA GLU A 58 -8.55 -11.16 -10.04
C GLU A 58 -10.03 -10.78 -10.24
N PHE A 59 -10.88 -11.73 -10.66
CA PHE A 59 -12.30 -11.47 -10.92
C PHE A 59 -13.02 -10.81 -9.74
N SER A 60 -12.74 -11.27 -8.51
CA SER A 60 -13.30 -10.70 -7.29
C SER A 60 -12.95 -9.22 -7.12
N ASP A 61 -11.74 -8.79 -7.51
CA ASP A 61 -11.35 -7.40 -7.39
C ASP A 61 -12.18 -6.51 -8.33
N PHE A 62 -12.41 -6.96 -9.57
CA PHE A 62 -13.25 -6.23 -10.54
C PHE A 62 -14.72 -6.15 -10.11
N ARG A 63 -15.20 -7.18 -9.41
CA ARG A 63 -16.56 -7.26 -8.86
C ARG A 63 -16.72 -6.37 -7.63
N ASP A 64 -15.74 -6.40 -6.72
CA ASP A 64 -15.93 -5.92 -5.34
C ASP A 64 -15.29 -4.55 -5.06
N TYR A 65 -14.45 -4.00 -5.96
CA TYR A 65 -13.74 -2.74 -5.67
C TYR A 65 -14.68 -1.58 -5.30
N ASN A 66 -15.88 -1.55 -5.89
CA ASN A 66 -16.88 -0.49 -5.67
C ASN A 66 -17.39 -0.45 -4.21
N SER A 67 -17.15 -1.51 -3.44
CA SER A 67 -17.53 -1.61 -2.04
C SER A 67 -16.57 -0.87 -1.11
N TRP A 68 -15.36 -0.54 -1.57
CA TRP A 68 -14.33 0.09 -0.72
C TRP A 68 -13.54 1.23 -1.40
N THR A 69 -13.58 1.36 -2.72
CA THR A 69 -12.90 2.46 -3.42
C THR A 69 -13.61 2.88 -4.72
N SER A 70 -13.11 3.94 -5.34
CA SER A 70 -13.55 4.38 -6.67
C SER A 70 -12.77 3.70 -7.79
N ALA A 71 -13.37 3.59 -8.97
CA ALA A 71 -12.70 3.06 -10.17
C ALA A 71 -11.37 3.80 -10.48
N LYS A 72 -11.32 5.10 -10.18
CA LYS A 72 -10.13 5.94 -10.37
C LYS A 72 -9.00 5.55 -9.41
N GLU A 73 -9.30 5.45 -8.12
CA GLU A 73 -8.30 5.12 -7.11
C GLU A 73 -7.85 3.65 -7.26
N PHE A 74 -8.78 2.71 -7.49
CA PHE A 74 -8.48 1.33 -7.85
C PHE A 74 -7.49 1.22 -9.02
N THR A 75 -7.79 1.92 -10.13
CA THR A 75 -6.92 1.88 -11.32
C THR A 75 -5.54 2.47 -11.02
N LYS A 76 -5.46 3.57 -10.26
CA LYS A 76 -4.17 4.13 -9.82
C LYS A 76 -3.38 3.14 -8.96
N MET A 77 -4.04 2.47 -8.01
CA MET A 77 -3.40 1.47 -7.15
C MET A 77 -2.77 0.32 -7.95
N ALA A 78 -3.40 -0.11 -9.04
CA ALA A 78 -2.86 -1.16 -9.90
C ALA A 78 -1.62 -0.72 -10.70
N PHE A 79 -1.43 0.59 -10.91
CA PHE A 79 -0.23 1.13 -11.55
C PHE A 79 0.97 1.29 -10.62
N ASN A 80 0.76 1.18 -9.32
CA ASN A 80 1.77 1.44 -8.32
C ASN A 80 2.88 0.39 -8.40
N GLN A 81 4.06 0.82 -8.84
CA GLN A 81 5.27 0.02 -8.78
C GLN A 81 6.07 0.40 -7.55
N VAL A 82 6.17 -0.55 -6.63
CA VAL A 82 6.91 -0.39 -5.38
C VAL A 82 8.18 -1.22 -5.45
N LYS A 83 9.27 -0.69 -4.89
CA LYS A 83 10.57 -1.35 -4.88
C LYS A 83 11.23 -1.20 -3.52
N TYR A 84 12.08 -2.17 -3.20
CA TYR A 84 13.08 -2.03 -2.16
C TYR A 84 14.09 -0.95 -2.59
N LEU A 85 14.47 -0.08 -1.65
CA LEU A 85 15.40 1.03 -1.89
C LEU A 85 16.61 0.85 -0.97
N ASP A 86 17.73 0.32 -1.46
CA ASP A 86 18.94 0.09 -0.65
C ASP A 86 19.40 1.35 0.11
N ASP A 87 19.23 2.51 -0.52
CA ASP A 87 19.66 3.83 -0.05
C ASP A 87 18.54 4.63 0.66
N LEU A 88 17.48 3.97 1.12
CA LEU A 88 16.43 4.64 1.90
C LEU A 88 17.03 5.27 3.16
N THR A 89 16.83 6.57 3.34
CA THR A 89 17.33 7.29 4.52
C THR A 89 16.33 7.24 5.68
N TYR A 90 16.81 7.49 6.90
CA TYR A 90 15.93 7.58 8.07
C TYR A 90 14.88 8.70 7.93
N GLU A 91 15.27 9.88 7.44
CA GLU A 91 14.35 11.00 7.20
C GLU A 91 13.25 10.64 6.21
N GLU A 92 13.58 9.88 5.17
CA GLU A 92 12.59 9.41 4.20
C GLU A 92 11.64 8.37 4.78
N LEU A 93 12.13 7.48 5.64
CA LEU A 93 11.26 6.58 6.39
C LEU A 93 10.27 7.36 7.25
N ILE A 94 10.74 8.39 7.99
CA ILE A 94 9.87 9.26 8.78
C ILE A 94 8.83 9.94 7.90
N ASN A 95 9.22 10.50 6.75
CA ASN A 95 8.27 11.12 5.82
C ASN A 95 7.20 10.14 5.30
N ILE A 96 7.54 8.87 5.08
CA ILE A 96 6.56 7.85 4.68
C ILE A 96 5.58 7.58 5.82
N ILE A 97 6.07 7.43 7.05
CA ILE A 97 5.24 7.15 8.22
C ILE A 97 4.32 8.34 8.53
N ASP A 98 4.88 9.55 8.56
CA ASP A 98 4.11 10.79 8.74
C ASP A 98 3.01 10.93 7.70
N PHE A 99 3.29 10.62 6.43
CA PHE A 99 2.29 10.68 5.36
C PHE A 99 1.09 9.76 5.65
N ILE A 100 1.35 8.57 6.20
CA ILE A 100 0.31 7.60 6.58
C ILE A 100 -0.43 8.08 7.83
N CYS A 101 0.28 8.37 8.91
CA CYS A 101 -0.29 8.77 10.21
C CYS A 101 -1.09 10.07 10.13
N LEU A 102 -0.69 11.01 9.27
CA LEU A 102 -1.39 12.29 9.08
C LEU A 102 -2.50 12.24 8.01
N ALA A 103 -2.83 11.05 7.47
CA ALA A 103 -3.87 10.87 6.46
C ALA A 103 -3.70 11.77 5.21
N GLU A 104 -2.47 11.97 4.75
CA GLU A 104 -2.15 12.90 3.66
C GLU A 104 -2.38 12.32 2.26
N GLY A 105 -2.81 13.13 1.29
CA GLY A 105 -2.96 12.67 -0.10
C GLY A 105 -4.19 11.78 -0.37
N SER A 106 -4.17 11.09 -1.50
CA SER A 106 -5.27 10.22 -1.96
C SER A 106 -5.15 8.77 -1.47
N GLU A 107 -6.26 8.03 -1.50
CA GLU A 107 -6.30 6.61 -1.13
C GLU A 107 -5.26 5.75 -1.87
N SER A 108 -5.06 6.01 -3.18
CA SER A 108 -4.03 5.31 -3.96
C SER A 108 -2.60 5.67 -3.54
N GLU A 109 -2.36 6.86 -3.00
CA GLU A 109 -1.07 7.27 -2.45
C GLU A 109 -0.84 6.66 -1.05
N HIS A 110 -1.88 6.55 -0.23
CA HIS A 110 -1.84 5.80 1.03
C HIS A 110 -1.50 4.33 0.81
N SER A 111 -2.23 3.67 -0.10
CA SER A 111 -1.95 2.29 -0.51
C SER A 111 -0.51 2.13 -1.01
N TYR A 112 0.00 3.13 -1.75
CA TYR A 112 1.40 3.15 -2.18
C TYR A 112 2.39 3.23 -1.02
N ALA A 113 2.18 4.15 -0.09
CA ALA A 113 3.04 4.37 1.07
C ALA A 113 3.10 3.12 1.97
N MET A 114 1.96 2.47 2.23
CA MET A 114 1.93 1.21 2.97
C MET A 114 2.69 0.10 2.24
N LYS A 115 2.52 -0.02 0.92
CA LYS A 115 3.27 -0.99 0.13
C LYS A 115 4.78 -0.68 0.13
N LEU A 116 5.18 0.60 0.15
CA LEU A 116 6.59 1.00 0.29
C LEU A 116 7.18 0.50 1.61
N LEU A 117 6.46 0.65 2.72
CA LEU A 117 6.89 0.10 4.01
C LEU A 117 7.02 -1.42 3.93
N LYS A 118 6.00 -2.12 3.42
CA LYS A 118 6.01 -3.58 3.23
C LYS A 118 7.18 -4.06 2.37
N ALA A 119 7.52 -3.35 1.31
CA ALA A 119 8.63 -3.72 0.43
C ALA A 119 10.00 -3.46 1.05
N ASN A 120 10.11 -2.52 1.98
CA ASN A 120 11.38 -2.09 2.58
C ASN A 120 11.66 -2.71 3.95
N PHE A 121 10.63 -3.18 4.66
CA PHE A 121 10.71 -3.72 6.01
C PHE A 121 9.90 -5.02 6.09
N LYS A 122 10.61 -6.14 6.28
CA LYS A 122 10.01 -7.48 6.39
C LYS A 122 9.04 -7.59 7.57
N SER A 123 9.31 -6.86 8.65
CA SER A 123 8.49 -6.84 9.86
C SER A 123 7.34 -5.84 9.81
N PHE A 124 7.05 -5.24 8.66
CA PHE A 124 5.95 -4.29 8.56
C PHE A 124 4.61 -5.00 8.77
N SER A 125 3.87 -4.56 9.79
CA SER A 125 2.43 -4.79 9.94
C SER A 125 1.72 -3.43 9.93
N SER A 126 0.55 -3.36 9.32
CA SER A 126 -0.34 -2.20 9.43
C SER A 126 -0.80 -1.94 10.85
N ASP A 127 -0.90 -2.99 11.66
CA ASP A 127 -1.41 -2.91 13.03
C ASP A 127 -0.47 -2.09 13.91
N LEU A 128 0.84 -2.09 13.62
CA LEU A 128 1.79 -1.20 14.30
C LEU A 128 1.39 0.28 14.21
N ILE A 129 0.67 0.67 13.15
CA ILE A 129 0.24 2.04 12.91
C ILE A 129 -1.20 2.26 13.38
N TYR A 130 -2.11 1.33 13.07
CA TYR A 130 -3.55 1.54 13.28
C TYR A 130 -4.11 0.91 14.56
N TRP A 131 -3.47 -0.14 15.07
CA TRP A 131 -3.90 -0.94 16.23
C TRP A 131 -2.68 -1.39 17.04
N PRO A 132 -1.91 -0.46 17.64
CA PRO A 132 -0.67 -0.79 18.32
C PRO A 132 -0.90 -1.69 19.55
N ASP A 133 -2.04 -1.57 20.21
CA ASP A 133 -2.54 -2.46 21.26
C ASP A 133 -2.60 -3.93 20.79
N GLU A 134 -3.23 -4.18 19.64
CA GLU A 134 -3.31 -5.50 19.02
C GLU A 134 -1.93 -5.96 18.55
N TYR A 135 -1.14 -5.07 17.95
CA TYR A 135 0.22 -5.39 17.50
C TYR A 135 1.08 -5.89 18.66
N PHE A 136 1.09 -5.19 19.80
CA PHE A 136 1.90 -5.60 20.96
C PHE A 136 1.23 -6.63 21.86
N ASN A 137 -0.06 -6.91 21.65
CA ASN A 137 -0.90 -7.71 22.55
C ASN A 137 -0.87 -7.15 23.99
N ILE A 138 -1.14 -5.85 24.12
CA ILE A 138 -1.17 -5.10 25.39
C ILE A 138 -2.45 -4.26 25.40
N GLU A 139 -3.24 -4.34 26.48
CA GLU A 139 -4.56 -3.71 26.59
C GLU A 139 -4.54 -2.18 26.35
N GLU A 140 -3.49 -1.50 26.82
CA GLU A 140 -3.34 -0.06 26.61
C GLU A 140 -1.92 0.25 26.13
N VAL A 141 -1.84 0.73 24.90
CA VAL A 141 -0.62 1.21 24.27
C VAL A 141 -0.82 2.67 23.89
N ASP A 142 0.11 3.52 24.29
CA ASP A 142 0.11 4.91 23.84
C ASP A 142 0.32 4.98 22.32
N ASP A 143 -0.27 5.98 21.66
CA ASP A 143 0.02 6.28 20.26
C ASP A 143 1.53 6.40 20.04
N LEU A 144 2.04 5.63 19.08
CA LEU A 144 3.46 5.66 18.73
C LEU A 144 3.77 6.88 17.86
N SER A 145 4.89 7.54 18.16
CA SER A 145 5.44 8.55 17.25
C SER A 145 5.99 7.90 15.97
N SER A 146 6.17 8.69 14.91
CA SER A 146 6.78 8.22 13.66
C SER A 146 8.18 7.65 13.87
N GLU A 147 8.96 8.23 14.78
CA GLU A 147 10.28 7.73 15.19
C GLU A 147 10.19 6.38 15.91
N GLU A 148 9.19 6.19 16.77
CA GLU A 148 8.97 4.91 17.45
C GLU A 148 8.57 3.82 16.45
N ILE A 149 7.63 4.11 15.54
CA ILE A 149 7.25 3.20 14.45
C ILE A 149 8.49 2.87 13.59
N ALA A 150 9.29 3.86 13.21
CA ALA A 150 10.52 3.65 12.45
C ALA A 150 11.51 2.73 13.17
N ALA A 151 11.65 2.89 14.50
CA ALA A 151 12.50 2.02 15.32
C ALA A 151 12.02 0.57 15.29
N TYR A 152 10.71 0.32 15.41
CA TYR A 152 10.14 -1.03 15.32
C TYR A 152 10.37 -1.65 13.94
N LEU A 153 10.15 -0.90 12.85
CA LEU A 153 10.38 -1.37 11.49
C LEU A 153 11.85 -1.74 11.25
N MET A 154 12.77 -0.86 11.63
CA MET A 154 14.21 -1.09 11.49
C MET A 154 14.68 -2.29 12.32
N LYS A 155 14.27 -2.36 13.59
CA LYS A 155 14.69 -3.44 14.49
C LYS A 155 14.10 -4.78 14.09
N GLY A 156 12.80 -4.84 13.80
CA GLY A 156 12.11 -6.07 13.41
C GLY A 156 12.59 -6.63 12.08
N SER A 157 12.99 -5.76 11.15
CA SER A 157 13.52 -6.16 9.85
C SER A 157 15.03 -6.37 9.83
N ASN A 158 15.72 -6.19 10.96
CA ASN A 158 17.18 -6.15 11.07
C ASN A 158 17.83 -5.23 10.02
N ARG A 159 17.22 -4.07 9.79
CA ARG A 159 17.61 -3.10 8.76
C ARG A 159 17.98 -1.77 9.42
N LYS A 160 19.25 -1.40 9.34
CA LYS A 160 19.73 -0.10 9.82
C LYS A 160 19.82 0.88 8.66
N LEU A 161 19.13 2.02 8.78
CA LEU A 161 19.22 3.10 7.79
C LEU A 161 20.35 4.07 8.14
N SER A 162 20.84 4.79 7.13
CA SER A 162 21.83 5.84 7.32
C SER A 162 21.28 6.99 8.18
N ASN A 163 22.10 7.51 9.09
CA ASN A 163 21.77 8.60 10.01
C ASN A 163 20.58 8.33 10.94
N ALA A 164 20.15 7.07 11.09
CA ALA A 164 19.18 6.70 12.10
C ALA A 164 19.77 6.95 13.50
N PRO A 165 19.03 7.62 14.41
CA PRO A 165 19.47 7.80 15.78
C PRO A 165 19.55 6.45 16.50
N GLU A 166 20.20 6.43 17.65
CA GLU A 166 20.01 5.31 18.58
C GLU A 166 18.60 5.37 19.16
N PHE A 167 17.94 4.22 19.18
CA PHE A 167 16.59 4.08 19.71
C PHE A 167 16.51 2.94 20.71
N ARG A 168 15.57 3.06 21.64
CA ARG A 168 15.16 1.98 22.53
C ARG A 168 13.69 1.73 22.28
N LEU A 169 13.33 0.47 22.09
CA LEU A 169 11.94 0.10 21.93
C LEU A 169 11.25 0.15 23.30
N LYS A 170 10.08 0.79 23.33
CA LYS A 170 9.24 0.89 24.53
C LYS A 170 8.64 -0.47 24.90
N TYR A 171 8.23 -1.24 23.89
CA TYR A 171 7.66 -2.57 24.00
C TYR A 171 8.53 -3.59 23.25
N SER A 172 8.37 -4.87 23.59
CA SER A 172 9.08 -5.95 22.88
C SER A 172 8.43 -6.20 21.52
N ILE A 173 9.24 -6.54 20.51
CA ILE A 173 8.69 -6.99 19.21
C ILE A 173 8.04 -8.36 19.41
N PRO A 174 6.77 -8.54 19.01
CA PRO A 174 6.10 -9.83 19.08
C PRO A 174 6.82 -10.90 18.25
N LYS A 175 6.90 -12.12 18.76
CA LYS A 175 7.68 -13.20 18.14
C LYS A 175 7.02 -13.80 16.89
N ASP A 176 5.72 -13.61 16.73
CA ASP A 176 4.91 -14.30 15.71
C ASP A 176 4.73 -13.50 14.40
N ILE A 177 5.31 -12.30 14.29
CA ILE A 177 5.17 -11.43 13.11
C ILE A 177 6.05 -11.89 11.92
N ASN A 178 6.95 -12.85 12.14
CA ASN A 178 7.89 -13.36 11.13
C ASN A 178 7.48 -14.74 10.58
N ASN A 179 6.26 -14.88 10.04
CA ASN A 179 5.88 -16.02 9.20
C ASN A 179 5.45 -15.57 7.81
#